data_AF-A0A9E4FGQ9-F1
#
_entry.id   AF-A0A9E4FGQ9-F1
#
_cell.length_a   1.000
_cell.length_b   1.000
_cell.length_c   1.000
_cell.angle_alpha   90.00
_cell.angle_beta   90.00
_cell.angle_gamma   90.00
#
_symmetry.space_group_name_H-M   'P 1'
#
loop_
_entity.id
_entity.type
_entity.pdbx_description
1 polymer ?
#
loop_
_entity_poly.entity_id
_entity_poly.type
_entity_poly.pdbx_seq_one_letter_code
_entity_poly.pdbx_strand_id
1 'polypeptide(L)'
;MGTEDSVTIERPPFGTVFRVTSEQFGLEVVRAALQHRPHATASVRDRLNGRLRRLKVPGFRDGSRAKTAQLELPVLDRVLDGDDRLAGAVLRCWEEANAGLRDVVAARLADENIELCTRRSSDRFASTWPESAWNSHRTALLEANGDLSSDAVGVMLMLLAGKFPVPDLDDVPQVVSPRFRRWLDELEALPPTAPEWSDAEEFGETVTWLAEIKGTELVIAVLKRRNAAIDAVLDGYGDELGYLGIDTAAWCERDGRDPLSVALVAEDLAKALAAYRPVRPQAKSREEEQKRAGERARCEEAVLKLVADWEALPKDTFG
;
A
#
# COMPACT_ATOMS: atom_id res chain seq x y z
N MET A 1 29.08 -8.00 -28.43
CA MET A 1 28.47 -9.17 -27.75
C MET A 1 28.59 -8.89 -26.26
N GLY A 2 27.59 -8.22 -25.69
CA GLY A 2 27.50 -8.09 -24.23
C GLY A 2 26.98 -9.40 -23.69
N THR A 3 27.70 -10.00 -22.75
CA THR A 3 27.17 -11.06 -21.90
C THR A 3 26.05 -10.44 -21.08
N GLU A 4 24.81 -10.81 -21.36
CA GLU A 4 23.70 -10.56 -20.43
C GLU A 4 24.09 -11.25 -19.11
N ASP A 5 24.50 -10.45 -18.12
CA ASP A 5 24.64 -10.90 -16.75
C ASP A 5 23.23 -11.29 -16.28
N SER A 6 22.88 -12.54 -16.53
CA SER A 6 21.65 -13.15 -16.05
C SER A 6 21.69 -13.10 -14.52
N VAL A 7 21.00 -12.11 -13.95
CA VAL A 7 20.78 -11.97 -12.50
C VAL A 7 20.26 -13.32 -12.01
N THR A 8 21.11 -14.05 -11.30
CA THR A 8 20.74 -15.35 -10.77
C THR A 8 19.83 -15.09 -9.58
N ILE A 9 18.52 -15.04 -9.82
CA ILE A 9 17.53 -14.89 -8.76
C ILE A 9 17.74 -16.06 -7.78
N GLU A 10 18.17 -15.72 -6.57
CA GLU A 10 18.43 -16.71 -5.53
C GLU A 10 17.11 -17.43 -5.20
N ARG A 11 17.13 -18.77 -5.27
CA ARG A 11 15.93 -19.57 -5.03
C ARG A 11 15.46 -19.42 -3.58
N PRO A 12 14.17 -19.15 -3.31
CA PRO A 12 13.69 -18.94 -1.96
C PRO A 12 13.93 -20.15 -1.05
N PRO A 13 14.45 -19.93 0.18
CA PRO A 13 14.62 -20.99 1.17
C PRO A 13 13.29 -21.49 1.75
N PHE A 14 13.26 -22.74 2.23
CA PHE A 14 12.06 -23.28 2.87
C PHE A 14 11.73 -22.63 4.22
N GLY A 15 12.72 -22.09 4.94
CA GLY A 15 12.48 -21.33 6.16
C GLY A 15 11.58 -20.11 5.94
N THR A 16 11.58 -19.55 4.72
CA THR A 16 10.73 -18.39 4.37
C THR A 16 9.24 -18.68 4.52
N VAL A 17 8.79 -19.93 4.35
CA VAL A 17 7.38 -20.32 4.59
C VAL A 17 6.93 -19.93 5.99
N PHE A 18 7.76 -20.22 7.00
CA PHE A 18 7.45 -19.94 8.40
C PHE A 18 7.50 -18.45 8.74
N ARG A 19 8.12 -17.63 7.88
CA ARG A 19 8.18 -16.17 8.04
C ARG A 19 6.96 -15.47 7.44
N VAL A 20 6.36 -16.04 6.40
CA VAL A 20 5.18 -15.46 5.72
C VAL A 20 3.86 -16.02 6.23
N THR A 21 3.88 -17.15 6.96
CA THR A 21 2.70 -17.65 7.69
C THR A 21 2.64 -17.10 9.10
N SER A 22 1.45 -17.09 9.70
CA SER A 22 1.31 -16.74 11.13
C SER A 22 2.15 -17.67 12.03
N GLU A 23 2.68 -17.14 13.13
CA GLU A 23 3.48 -17.91 14.09
C GLU A 23 2.69 -19.09 14.66
N GLN A 24 1.39 -18.88 14.96
CA GLN A 24 0.49 -19.92 15.42
C GLN A 24 0.39 -21.08 14.42
N PHE A 25 0.20 -20.76 13.13
CA PHE A 25 0.15 -21.78 12.09
C PHE A 25 1.50 -22.49 11.92
N GLY A 26 2.62 -21.75 12.00
CA GLY A 26 3.96 -22.33 12.00
C GLY A 26 4.15 -23.37 13.13
N LEU A 27 3.66 -23.07 14.33
CA LEU A 27 3.67 -24.00 15.46
C LEU A 27 2.77 -25.23 15.22
N GLU A 28 1.59 -25.04 14.63
CA GLU A 28 0.68 -26.12 14.25
C GLU A 28 1.32 -27.07 13.21
N VAL A 29 2.01 -26.53 12.20
CA VAL A 29 2.77 -27.29 11.20
C VAL A 29 3.85 -28.13 11.87
N VAL A 30 4.65 -27.54 12.75
CA VAL A 30 5.70 -28.25 13.50
C VAL A 30 5.11 -29.35 14.37
N ARG A 31 4.04 -29.04 15.14
CA ARG A 31 3.36 -30.00 16.00
C ARG A 31 2.84 -31.20 15.21
N ALA A 32 2.10 -30.95 14.13
CA ALA A 32 1.54 -32.01 13.29
C ALA A 32 2.63 -32.87 12.66
N ALA A 33 3.72 -32.26 12.16
CA ALA A 33 4.89 -33.00 11.66
C ALA A 33 5.51 -33.91 12.73
N LEU A 34 5.73 -33.39 13.94
CA LEU A 34 6.34 -34.15 15.04
C LEU A 34 5.44 -35.27 15.56
N GLN A 35 4.12 -35.07 15.59
CA GLN A 35 3.14 -36.10 15.95
C GLN A 35 3.08 -37.22 14.90
N HIS A 36 3.13 -36.88 13.61
CA HIS A 36 3.11 -37.84 12.50
C HIS A 36 4.44 -38.57 12.30
N ARG A 37 5.56 -38.00 12.74
CA ARG A 37 6.92 -38.54 12.62
C ARG A 37 7.08 -40.07 12.79
N PRO A 38 6.43 -40.75 13.77
CA PRO A 38 6.55 -42.20 13.91
C PRO A 38 5.98 -43.00 12.73
N HIS A 39 4.96 -42.44 12.08
CA HIS A 39 4.19 -43.05 10.97
C HIS A 39 4.67 -42.59 9.59
N ALA A 40 5.49 -41.54 9.53
CA ALA A 40 6.09 -41.05 8.30
C ALA A 40 6.94 -42.12 7.59
N THR A 41 7.10 -41.97 6.28
CA THR A 41 7.95 -42.85 5.47
C THR A 41 9.38 -42.86 6.01
N ALA A 42 10.09 -43.99 5.83
CA ALA A 42 11.44 -44.16 6.37
C ALA A 42 12.38 -43.02 5.96
N SER A 43 12.31 -42.58 4.69
CA SER A 43 13.14 -41.49 4.18
C SER A 43 12.85 -40.14 4.87
N VAL A 44 11.58 -39.77 5.02
CA VAL A 44 11.19 -38.51 5.66
C VAL A 44 11.52 -38.53 7.15
N ARG A 45 11.19 -39.64 7.83
CA ARG A 45 11.50 -39.85 9.23
C ARG A 45 13.00 -39.77 9.53
N ASP A 46 13.84 -40.41 8.71
CA ASP A 46 15.30 -40.41 8.90
C ASP A 46 15.90 -39.03 8.68
N ARG A 47 15.41 -38.28 7.68
CA ARG A 47 15.81 -36.88 7.45
C ARG A 47 15.47 -35.99 8.65
N LEU A 48 14.23 -36.06 9.14
CA LEU A 48 13.79 -35.26 10.29
C LEU A 48 14.57 -35.65 11.56
N ASN A 49 14.70 -36.95 11.87
CA ASN A 49 15.48 -37.41 13.02
C ASN A 49 16.96 -37.01 12.94
N GLY A 50 17.56 -37.04 11.75
CA GLY A 50 18.93 -36.58 11.53
C GLY A 50 19.14 -35.10 11.90
N ARG A 51 18.12 -34.26 11.68
CA ARG A 51 18.13 -32.85 12.10
C ARG A 51 17.85 -32.69 13.58
N LEU A 52 16.83 -33.37 14.11
CA LEU A 52 16.46 -33.30 15.53
C LEU A 52 17.58 -33.78 16.47
N ARG A 53 18.41 -34.74 16.06
CA ARG A 53 19.60 -35.18 16.83
C ARG A 53 20.58 -34.05 17.14
N ARG A 54 20.64 -33.03 16.28
CA ARG A 54 21.55 -31.87 16.42
C ARG A 54 20.92 -30.71 17.18
N LEU A 55 19.62 -30.79 17.45
CA LEU A 55 18.89 -29.75 18.16
C LEU A 55 19.19 -29.84 19.66
N LYS A 56 19.54 -28.71 20.27
CA LYS A 56 19.79 -28.62 21.71
C LYS A 56 18.46 -28.53 22.44
N VAL A 57 18.07 -29.60 23.14
CA VAL A 57 16.85 -29.64 23.95
C VAL A 57 17.24 -29.84 25.41
N PRO A 58 16.78 -28.99 26.36
CA PRO A 58 17.12 -29.13 27.77
C PRO A 58 16.82 -30.53 28.32
N GLY A 59 17.82 -31.17 28.93
CA GLY A 59 17.71 -32.53 29.49
C GLY A 59 17.92 -33.68 28.49
N PHE A 60 18.18 -33.40 27.20
CA PHE A 60 18.39 -34.42 26.18
C PHE A 60 19.75 -34.26 25.49
N ARG A 61 20.53 -35.34 25.47
CA ARG A 61 21.75 -35.44 24.65
C ARG A 61 21.43 -35.63 23.15
N ASP A 62 20.30 -36.27 22.87
CA ASP A 62 19.77 -36.51 21.53
C ASP A 62 18.36 -35.93 21.47
N GLY A 63 18.22 -34.78 20.80
CA GLY A 63 16.94 -34.08 20.67
C GLY A 63 15.86 -34.94 20.02
N SER A 64 16.20 -35.91 19.17
CA SER A 64 15.20 -36.77 18.53
C SER A 64 14.42 -37.65 19.52
N ARG A 65 14.95 -37.86 20.74
CA ARG A 65 14.30 -38.64 21.82
C ARG A 65 13.38 -37.81 22.71
N ALA A 66 13.38 -36.49 22.58
CA ALA A 66 12.50 -35.63 23.36
C ALA A 66 11.03 -35.82 22.96
N LYS A 67 10.12 -35.53 23.89
CA LYS A 67 8.67 -35.56 23.61
C LYS A 67 8.29 -34.43 22.66
N THR A 68 7.22 -34.60 21.88
CA THR A 68 6.74 -33.58 20.94
C THR A 68 6.60 -32.20 21.56
N ALA A 69 5.93 -32.08 22.72
CA ALA A 69 5.74 -30.81 23.41
C ALA A 69 7.05 -30.10 23.81
N GLN A 70 8.17 -30.83 23.94
CA GLN A 70 9.49 -30.26 24.26
C GLN A 70 10.28 -29.88 23.00
N LEU A 71 9.81 -30.28 21.82
CA LEU A 71 10.46 -30.05 20.53
C LEU A 71 9.79 -28.94 19.72
N GLU A 72 8.51 -28.65 19.94
CA GLU A 72 7.74 -27.68 19.14
C GLU A 72 8.45 -26.32 19.03
N LEU A 73 8.69 -25.64 20.15
CA LEU A 73 9.34 -24.33 20.15
C LEU A 73 10.81 -24.40 19.67
N PRO A 74 11.68 -25.29 20.19
CA PRO A 74 13.06 -25.36 19.71
C PRO A 74 13.19 -25.64 18.21
N VAL A 75 12.27 -26.41 17.62
CA VAL A 75 12.25 -26.65 16.17
C VAL A 75 11.81 -25.39 15.43
N LEU A 76 10.75 -24.72 15.87
CA LEU A 76 10.26 -23.48 15.26
C LEU A 76 11.33 -22.39 15.30
N ASP A 77 11.91 -22.12 16.48
CA ASP A 77 12.99 -21.14 16.66
C ASP A 77 14.14 -21.42 15.70
N ARG A 78 14.56 -22.68 15.60
CA ARG A 78 15.69 -23.07 14.75
C ARG A 78 15.39 -22.91 13.25
N VAL A 79 14.14 -23.09 12.85
CA VAL A 79 13.68 -22.86 11.49
C VAL A 79 13.65 -21.35 11.18
N LEU A 80 13.15 -20.54 12.10
CA LEU A 80 13.13 -19.07 11.96
C LEU A 80 14.54 -18.47 11.91
N ASP A 81 15.49 -19.08 12.64
CA ASP A 81 16.94 -18.81 12.58
C ASP A 81 17.62 -19.23 11.25
N GLY A 82 16.87 -19.79 10.29
CA GLY A 82 17.38 -20.10 8.96
C GLY A 82 17.93 -21.52 8.76
N ASP A 83 17.56 -22.51 9.59
CA ASP A 83 17.88 -23.92 9.31
C ASP A 83 16.90 -24.49 8.26
N ASP A 84 17.08 -24.11 7.00
CA ASP A 84 16.19 -24.48 5.88
C ASP A 84 16.10 -25.98 5.65
N ARG A 85 17.13 -26.73 6.04
CA ARG A 85 17.14 -28.19 5.93
C ARG A 85 16.28 -28.85 7.00
N LEU A 86 16.19 -28.23 8.18
CA LEU A 86 15.20 -28.61 9.19
C LEU A 86 13.80 -28.21 8.72
N ALA A 87 13.62 -26.99 8.19
CA ALA A 87 12.35 -26.51 7.65
C ALA A 87 11.80 -27.46 6.58
N GLY A 88 12.62 -27.82 5.59
CA GLY A 88 12.24 -28.78 4.54
C GLY A 88 11.95 -30.19 5.06
N ALA A 89 12.58 -30.63 6.15
CA ALA A 89 12.27 -31.92 6.76
C ALA A 89 10.94 -31.91 7.52
N VAL A 90 10.65 -30.81 8.23
CA VAL A 90 9.36 -30.57 8.90
C VAL A 90 8.22 -30.50 7.88
N LEU A 91 8.35 -29.67 6.84
CA LEU A 91 7.33 -29.48 5.82
C LEU A 91 6.98 -30.77 5.08
N ARG A 92 7.96 -31.63 4.78
CA ARG A 92 7.70 -32.94 4.16
C ARG A 92 6.96 -33.90 5.09
N CYS A 93 7.32 -33.91 6.38
CA CYS A 93 6.63 -34.73 7.36
C CYS A 93 5.21 -34.23 7.61
N TRP A 94 5.00 -32.90 7.58
CA TRP A 94 3.69 -32.28 7.62
C TRP A 94 2.84 -32.59 6.38
N GLU A 95 3.44 -32.56 5.19
CA GLU A 95 2.77 -32.94 3.94
C GLU A 95 2.28 -34.40 3.97
N GLU A 96 3.09 -35.34 4.46
CA GLU A 96 2.65 -36.74 4.66
C GLU A 96 1.52 -36.84 5.69
N ALA A 97 1.58 -36.05 6.77
CA ALA A 97 0.53 -35.99 7.78
C ALA A 97 -0.81 -35.46 7.22
N ASN A 98 -0.77 -34.66 6.16
CA ASN A 98 -1.91 -34.01 5.53
C ASN A 98 -2.17 -34.55 4.11
N ALA A 99 -2.06 -35.87 3.94
CA ALA A 99 -2.22 -36.53 2.64
C ALA A 99 -3.56 -36.20 1.94
N GLY A 100 -4.67 -36.07 2.68
CA GLY A 100 -5.96 -35.68 2.10
C GLY A 100 -5.93 -34.30 1.45
N LEU A 101 -5.37 -33.29 2.15
CA LEU A 101 -5.18 -31.95 1.58
C LEU A 101 -4.22 -31.98 0.39
N ARG A 102 -3.13 -32.75 0.50
CA ARG A 102 -2.16 -32.92 -0.59
C ARG A 102 -2.84 -33.45 -1.86
N ASP A 103 -3.69 -34.46 -1.73
CA ASP A 103 -4.34 -35.08 -2.87
C ASP A 103 -5.36 -34.13 -3.53
N VAL A 104 -6.10 -33.34 -2.73
CA VAL A 104 -7.00 -32.27 -3.22
C VAL A 104 -6.23 -31.21 -4.00
N VAL A 105 -5.14 -30.68 -3.44
CA VAL A 105 -4.33 -29.65 -4.11
C VAL A 105 -3.64 -30.21 -5.35
N ALA A 106 -3.14 -31.45 -5.31
CA ALA A 106 -2.52 -32.11 -6.45
C ALA A 106 -3.50 -32.29 -7.62
N ALA A 107 -4.74 -32.68 -7.34
CA ALA A 107 -5.78 -32.80 -8.36
C ALA A 107 -6.06 -31.45 -9.03
N ARG A 108 -6.18 -30.38 -8.25
CA ARG A 108 -6.39 -29.03 -8.80
C ARG A 108 -5.24 -28.56 -9.68
N LEU A 109 -4.00 -28.73 -9.21
CA LEU A 109 -2.82 -28.37 -10.00
C LEU A 109 -2.77 -29.16 -11.32
N ALA A 110 -3.16 -30.43 -11.31
CA ALA A 110 -3.25 -31.24 -12.53
C ALA A 110 -4.34 -30.73 -13.49
N ASP A 111 -5.52 -30.37 -12.99
CA ASP A 111 -6.63 -29.83 -13.80
C ASP A 111 -6.24 -28.53 -14.52
N GLU A 112 -5.38 -27.71 -13.89
CA GLU A 112 -4.87 -26.46 -14.44
C GLU A 112 -3.57 -26.61 -15.25
N ASN A 113 -3.13 -27.85 -15.50
CA ASN A 113 -1.88 -28.17 -16.19
C ASN A 113 -0.62 -27.57 -15.53
N ILE A 114 -0.63 -27.45 -14.21
CA ILE A 114 0.51 -26.98 -13.42
C ILE A 114 1.33 -28.19 -12.98
N GLU A 115 2.59 -28.25 -13.42
CA GLU A 115 3.48 -29.37 -13.12
C GLU A 115 3.78 -29.48 -11.62
N LEU A 116 3.61 -30.68 -11.07
CA LEU A 116 3.99 -30.99 -9.69
C LEU A 116 5.51 -31.08 -9.57
N CYS A 117 6.07 -30.51 -8.51
CA CYS A 117 7.49 -30.58 -8.21
C CYS A 117 7.87 -32.00 -7.74
N THR A 118 8.36 -32.81 -8.69
CA THR A 118 8.84 -34.17 -8.45
C THR A 118 10.25 -34.19 -7.84
N ARG A 119 11.10 -33.22 -8.19
CA ARG A 119 12.49 -33.09 -7.71
C ARG A 119 12.61 -31.98 -6.68
N ARG A 120 12.28 -32.31 -5.43
CA ARG A 120 12.35 -31.35 -4.33
C ARG A 120 13.75 -31.26 -3.73
N SER A 121 14.33 -30.06 -3.67
CA SER A 121 15.51 -29.79 -2.83
C SER A 121 15.20 -30.07 -1.36
N SER A 122 16.21 -30.21 -0.52
CA SER A 122 16.03 -30.33 0.94
C SER A 122 15.80 -29.00 1.65
N ASP A 123 16.09 -27.87 0.99
CA ASP A 123 16.23 -26.56 1.63
C ASP A 123 15.66 -25.38 0.83
N ARG A 124 15.29 -25.55 -0.45
CA ARG A 124 14.86 -24.44 -1.31
C ARG A 124 13.74 -24.83 -2.26
N PHE A 125 12.95 -23.83 -2.65
CA PHE A 125 11.99 -23.91 -3.74
C PHE A 125 12.69 -23.97 -5.10
N ALA A 126 12.03 -24.51 -6.12
CA ALA A 126 12.59 -24.64 -7.47
C ALA A 126 12.54 -23.32 -8.23
N SER A 127 11.46 -22.56 -8.07
CA SER A 127 11.24 -21.24 -8.69
C SER A 127 10.31 -20.38 -7.82
N THR A 128 9.89 -19.23 -8.35
CA THR A 128 8.88 -18.35 -7.77
C THR A 128 7.57 -18.41 -8.54
N TRP A 129 6.50 -17.84 -7.98
CA TRP A 129 5.19 -17.62 -8.59
C TRP A 129 4.75 -16.18 -8.33
N PRO A 130 4.23 -15.43 -9.31
CA PRO A 130 3.44 -14.23 -9.01
C PRO A 130 2.39 -14.46 -7.92
N GLU A 131 2.33 -13.60 -6.91
CA GLU A 131 1.47 -13.72 -5.74
C GLU A 131 -0.02 -13.68 -6.12
N SER A 132 -0.41 -12.85 -7.07
CA SER A 132 -1.76 -12.75 -7.62
C SER A 132 -2.27 -14.10 -8.15
N ALA A 133 -1.47 -14.78 -8.96
CA ALA A 133 -1.80 -16.07 -9.52
C ALA A 133 -1.85 -17.14 -8.42
N TRP A 134 -0.86 -17.18 -7.52
CA TRP A 134 -0.90 -18.08 -6.36
C TRP A 134 -2.16 -17.89 -5.49
N ASN A 135 -2.53 -16.63 -5.22
CA ASN A 135 -3.74 -16.27 -4.48
C ASN A 135 -5.01 -16.71 -5.21
N SER A 136 -5.07 -16.57 -6.53
CA SER A 136 -6.19 -17.05 -7.34
C SER A 136 -6.42 -18.55 -7.15
N HIS A 137 -5.35 -19.37 -7.21
CA HIS A 137 -5.45 -20.81 -6.98
C HIS A 137 -5.84 -21.17 -5.55
N ARG A 138 -5.28 -20.44 -4.56
CA ARG A 138 -5.65 -20.62 -3.14
C ARG A 138 -7.13 -20.33 -2.91
N THR A 139 -7.65 -19.22 -3.42
CA THR A 139 -9.06 -18.84 -3.28
C THR A 139 -9.97 -19.85 -3.96
N ALA A 140 -9.66 -20.28 -5.19
CA ALA A 140 -10.45 -21.28 -5.90
C ALA A 140 -10.52 -22.63 -5.14
N LEU A 141 -9.42 -23.04 -4.50
CA LEU A 141 -9.39 -24.24 -3.66
C LEU A 141 -10.24 -24.10 -2.40
N LEU A 142 -10.19 -22.93 -1.74
CA LEU A 142 -10.99 -22.66 -0.55
C LEU A 142 -12.49 -22.61 -0.87
N GLU A 143 -12.89 -21.95 -1.96
CA GLU A 143 -14.28 -21.91 -2.42
C GLU A 143 -14.83 -23.31 -2.72
N ALA A 144 -14.01 -24.19 -3.33
CA ALA A 144 -14.41 -25.55 -3.66
C ALA A 144 -14.45 -26.51 -2.45
N ASN A 145 -13.75 -26.20 -1.34
CA ASN A 145 -13.53 -27.13 -0.23
C ASN A 145 -13.73 -26.49 1.15
N GLY A 146 -14.64 -25.52 1.27
CA GLY A 146 -14.87 -24.52 2.35
C GLY A 146 -14.41 -24.73 3.80
N ASP A 147 -14.19 -25.95 4.28
CA ASP A 147 -13.67 -26.26 5.62
C ASP A 147 -12.13 -26.26 5.72
N LEU A 148 -11.40 -26.02 4.62
CA LEU A 148 -9.94 -26.00 4.61
C LEU A 148 -9.36 -24.69 5.18
N SER A 149 -8.26 -24.81 5.94
CA SER A 149 -7.47 -23.65 6.38
C SER A 149 -6.75 -22.98 5.21
N SER A 150 -6.90 -21.66 5.09
CA SER A 150 -6.24 -20.84 4.05
C SER A 150 -4.72 -20.98 4.06
N ASP A 151 -4.10 -20.94 5.25
CA ASP A 151 -2.66 -21.12 5.40
C ASP A 151 -2.21 -22.52 5.00
N ALA A 152 -2.99 -23.55 5.38
CA ALA A 152 -2.68 -24.94 5.01
C ALA A 152 -2.75 -25.16 3.50
N VAL A 153 -3.79 -24.65 2.84
CA VAL A 153 -3.92 -24.69 1.37
C VAL A 153 -2.74 -23.97 0.73
N GLY A 154 -2.42 -22.76 1.20
CA GLY A 154 -1.31 -21.97 0.70
C GLY A 154 0.04 -22.68 0.79
N VAL A 155 0.37 -23.27 1.95
CA VAL A 155 1.60 -24.04 2.14
C VAL A 155 1.62 -25.29 1.28
N MET A 156 0.52 -26.03 1.20
CA MET A 156 0.44 -27.23 0.36
C MET A 156 0.65 -26.89 -1.13
N LEU A 157 0.04 -25.81 -1.62
CA LEU A 157 0.27 -25.30 -2.97
C LEU A 157 1.76 -25.01 -3.23
N MET A 158 2.42 -24.29 -2.32
CA MET A 158 3.85 -23.98 -2.45
C MET A 158 4.70 -25.25 -2.53
N LEU A 159 4.44 -26.23 -1.67
CA LEU A 159 5.20 -27.48 -1.60
C LEU A 159 4.99 -28.38 -2.84
N LEU A 160 3.75 -28.46 -3.31
CA LEU A 160 3.39 -29.29 -4.47
C LEU A 160 3.84 -28.66 -5.78
N ALA A 161 3.66 -27.36 -5.98
CA ALA A 161 4.15 -26.66 -7.16
C ALA A 161 5.68 -26.48 -7.14
N GLY A 162 6.29 -26.50 -5.95
CA GLY A 162 7.71 -26.20 -5.76
C GLY A 162 8.05 -24.73 -6.04
N LYS A 163 7.05 -23.83 -5.91
CA LYS A 163 7.15 -22.40 -6.19
C LYS A 163 6.79 -21.59 -4.96
N PHE A 164 7.55 -20.53 -4.69
CA PHE A 164 7.25 -19.59 -3.62
C PHE A 164 6.55 -18.33 -4.19
N PRO A 165 5.44 -17.85 -3.59
CA PRO A 165 4.77 -16.63 -4.05
C PRO A 165 5.65 -15.41 -3.81
N VAL A 166 5.73 -14.52 -4.80
CA VAL A 166 6.43 -13.23 -4.71
C VAL A 166 5.47 -12.13 -5.16
N PRO A 167 5.47 -10.97 -4.49
CA PRO A 167 4.58 -9.86 -4.87
C PRO A 167 4.68 -9.51 -6.36
N ASP A 168 3.55 -9.25 -6.98
CA ASP A 168 3.49 -8.80 -8.37
C ASP A 168 4.14 -7.41 -8.48
N LEU A 169 5.23 -7.31 -9.23
CA LEU A 169 5.91 -6.04 -9.46
C LEU A 169 5.05 -5.05 -10.27
N ASP A 170 4.07 -5.57 -11.01
CA ASP A 170 3.13 -4.77 -11.82
C ASP A 170 2.12 -4.00 -10.96
N ASP A 171 1.93 -4.38 -9.69
CA ASP A 171 0.99 -3.73 -8.75
C ASP A 171 1.64 -2.61 -7.91
N VAL A 172 2.92 -2.30 -8.16
CA VAL A 172 3.60 -1.18 -7.48
C VAL A 172 3.00 0.14 -8.00
N PRO A 173 2.50 1.04 -7.11
CA PRO A 173 1.92 2.32 -7.52
C PRO A 173 2.82 3.10 -8.47
N GLN A 174 2.28 3.53 -9.61
CA GLN A 174 3.07 4.29 -10.58
C GLN A 174 3.30 5.73 -10.09
N VAL A 175 4.57 6.04 -9.84
CA VAL A 175 4.99 7.40 -9.47
C VAL A 175 5.15 8.26 -10.73
N VAL A 176 4.26 9.24 -10.90
CA VAL A 176 4.22 10.13 -12.08
C VAL A 176 5.39 11.12 -12.11
N SER A 177 5.89 11.52 -10.94
CA SER A 177 6.98 12.51 -10.81
C SER A 177 8.30 11.94 -11.37
N PRO A 178 8.91 12.56 -12.41
CA PRO A 178 10.17 12.08 -12.99
C PRO A 178 11.32 12.04 -11.98
N ARG A 179 11.31 12.96 -11.00
CA ARG A 179 12.32 13.01 -9.95
C ARG A 179 12.21 11.82 -9.01
N PHE A 180 11.00 11.51 -8.54
CA PHE A 180 10.78 10.37 -7.65
C PHE A 180 10.96 9.05 -8.39
N ARG A 181 10.55 8.98 -9.66
CA ARG A 181 10.81 7.80 -10.50
C ARG A 181 12.31 7.52 -10.59
N ARG A 182 13.13 8.54 -10.85
CA ARG A 182 14.59 8.39 -10.86
C ARG A 182 15.14 7.83 -9.55
N TRP A 183 14.65 8.30 -8.39
CA TRP A 183 15.08 7.77 -7.09
C TRP A 183 14.67 6.31 -6.90
N LEU A 184 13.47 5.93 -7.35
CA LEU A 184 13.03 4.54 -7.31
C LEU A 184 13.86 3.66 -8.25
N ASP A 185 14.18 4.13 -9.45
CA ASP A 185 15.04 3.41 -10.40
C ASP A 185 16.46 3.24 -9.82
N GLU A 186 16.98 4.25 -9.10
CA GLU A 186 18.27 4.18 -8.39
C GLU A 186 18.25 3.15 -7.25
N LEU A 187 17.15 3.05 -6.49
CA LEU A 187 16.95 2.03 -5.45
C LEU A 187 16.77 0.63 -6.04
N GLU A 188 16.00 0.48 -7.11
CA GLU A 188 15.74 -0.80 -7.79
C GLU A 188 17.03 -1.40 -8.37
N ALA A 189 17.97 -0.55 -8.80
CA ALA A 189 19.28 -0.98 -9.30
C ALA A 189 20.22 -1.51 -8.21
N LEU A 190 19.90 -1.34 -6.92
CA LEU A 190 20.73 -1.83 -5.82
C LEU A 190 20.63 -3.35 -5.67
N PRO A 191 21.73 -4.05 -5.36
CA PRO A 191 21.66 -5.48 -5.06
C PRO A 191 20.86 -5.73 -3.77
N PRO A 192 20.23 -6.90 -3.59
CA PRO A 192 19.46 -7.22 -2.37
C PRO A 192 20.24 -7.16 -1.05
N THR A 193 21.58 -7.14 -1.11
CA THR A 193 22.49 -7.06 0.04
C THR A 193 23.03 -5.65 0.29
N ALA A 194 22.53 -4.64 -0.43
CA ALA A 194 22.96 -3.26 -0.26
C ALA A 194 22.61 -2.76 1.16
N PRO A 195 23.53 -2.07 1.87
CA PRO A 195 23.26 -1.58 3.22
C PRO A 195 22.08 -0.61 3.28
N GLU A 196 21.76 0.09 2.19
CA GLU A 196 20.63 1.01 2.08
C GLU A 196 19.28 0.35 2.42
N TRP A 197 19.16 -0.97 2.24
CA TRP A 197 17.95 -1.71 2.59
C TRP A 197 17.72 -1.80 4.11
N SER A 198 18.74 -1.60 4.96
CA SER A 198 18.53 -1.50 6.42
C SER A 198 17.84 -0.21 6.83
N ASP A 199 17.99 0.84 6.02
CA ASP A 199 17.50 2.19 6.32
C ASP A 199 16.25 2.54 5.49
N ALA A 200 15.82 1.64 4.59
CA ALA A 200 14.72 1.86 3.67
C ALA A 200 13.37 2.10 4.37
N GLU A 201 13.14 1.45 5.51
CA GLU A 201 11.95 1.66 6.34
C GLU A 201 11.92 3.09 6.92
N GLU A 202 12.99 3.52 7.59
CA GLU A 202 13.13 4.87 8.15
C GLU A 202 13.06 5.96 7.07
N PHE A 203 13.64 5.70 5.88
CA PHE A 203 13.51 6.58 4.73
C PHE A 203 12.05 6.73 4.29
N GLY A 204 11.31 5.62 4.15
CA GLY A 204 9.89 5.63 3.79
C GLY A 204 9.01 6.39 4.79
N GLU A 205 9.26 6.20 6.09
CA GLU A 205 8.59 6.94 7.16
C GLU A 205 8.90 8.44 7.08
N THR A 206 10.17 8.80 6.86
CA THR A 206 10.59 10.20 6.73
C THR A 206 9.94 10.88 5.53
N VAL A 207 9.85 10.19 4.39
CA VAL A 207 9.16 10.71 3.19
C VAL A 207 7.66 10.94 3.48
N THR A 208 7.02 10.01 4.19
CA THR A 208 5.61 10.12 4.58
C THR A 208 5.38 11.33 5.50
N TRP A 209 6.20 11.47 6.54
CA TRP A 209 6.14 12.61 7.45
C TRP A 209 6.37 13.96 6.74
N LEU A 210 7.33 14.03 5.81
CA LEU A 210 7.54 15.23 5.00
C LEU A 210 6.33 15.56 4.12
N ALA A 211 5.68 14.55 3.55
CA ALA A 211 4.47 14.75 2.75
C ALA A 211 3.33 15.36 3.58
N GLU A 212 3.13 14.90 4.82
CA GLU A 212 2.15 15.45 5.75
C GLU A 212 2.44 16.92 6.12
N ILE A 213 3.71 17.25 6.39
CA ILE A 213 4.14 18.63 6.63
C ILE A 213 3.83 19.50 5.42
N LYS A 214 4.20 19.06 4.21
CA LYS A 214 3.94 19.83 2.98
C LYS A 214 2.46 19.95 2.66
N GLY A 215 1.65 18.93 2.97
CA GLY A 215 0.20 19.02 2.89
C GLY A 215 -0.34 20.10 3.83
N THR A 216 0.13 20.14 5.07
CA THR A 216 -0.26 21.16 6.06
C THR A 216 0.17 22.56 5.64
N GLU A 217 1.42 22.73 5.17
CA GLU A 217 1.93 24.00 4.65
C GLU A 217 1.08 24.51 3.47
N LEU A 218 0.70 23.61 2.55
CA LEU A 218 -0.16 23.94 1.42
C LEU A 218 -1.52 24.46 1.90
N VAL A 219 -2.18 23.75 2.83
CA VAL A 219 -3.47 24.18 3.40
C VAL A 219 -3.36 25.56 4.04
N ILE A 220 -2.30 25.81 4.84
CA ILE A 220 -2.05 27.11 5.46
C ILE A 220 -1.86 28.20 4.39
N ALA A 221 -1.08 27.92 3.35
CA ALA A 221 -0.83 28.87 2.27
C ALA A 221 -2.11 29.23 1.51
N VAL A 222 -2.96 28.25 1.21
CA VAL A 222 -4.26 28.49 0.54
C VAL A 222 -5.18 29.30 1.43
N LEU A 223 -5.30 28.98 2.73
CA LEU A 223 -6.11 29.76 3.68
C LEU A 223 -5.62 31.20 3.82
N LYS A 224 -4.29 31.42 3.86
CA LYS A 224 -3.70 32.77 3.88
C LYS A 224 -4.05 33.54 2.60
N ARG A 225 -3.94 32.91 1.43
CA ARG A 225 -4.31 33.53 0.15
C ARG A 225 -5.77 33.92 0.12
N ARG A 226 -6.66 33.00 0.54
CA ARG A 226 -8.10 33.25 0.67
C ARG A 226 -8.39 34.48 1.51
N ASN A 227 -7.87 34.51 2.74
CA ASN A 227 -8.12 35.62 3.66
C ASN A 227 -7.58 36.95 3.08
N ALA A 228 -6.36 36.94 2.54
CA ALA A 228 -5.79 38.13 1.92
C ALA A 228 -6.63 38.65 0.73
N ALA A 229 -7.19 37.76 -0.08
CA ALA A 229 -8.06 38.14 -1.19
C ALA A 229 -9.40 38.74 -0.70
N ILE A 230 -9.99 38.17 0.36
CA ILE A 230 -11.21 38.72 0.99
C ILE A 230 -10.93 40.09 1.60
N ASP A 231 -9.87 40.20 2.41
CA ASP A 231 -9.49 41.45 3.08
C ASP A 231 -9.25 42.56 2.03
N ALA A 232 -8.58 42.24 0.92
CA ALA A 232 -8.36 43.19 -0.17
C ALA A 232 -9.66 43.69 -0.82
N VAL A 233 -10.71 42.85 -0.90
CA VAL A 233 -12.03 43.26 -1.39
C VAL A 233 -12.73 44.15 -0.36
N LEU A 234 -12.76 43.75 0.91
CA LEU A 234 -13.48 44.45 1.97
C LEU A 234 -12.85 45.82 2.28
N ASP A 235 -11.55 45.86 2.50
CA ASP A 235 -10.81 47.10 2.79
C ASP A 235 -10.75 48.00 1.55
N GLY A 236 -10.62 47.38 0.38
CA GLY A 236 -10.42 48.07 -0.88
C GLY A 236 -11.69 48.66 -1.47
N TYR A 237 -12.87 48.04 -1.26
CA TYR A 237 -14.09 48.32 -2.03
C TYR A 237 -15.41 48.26 -1.21
N GLY A 238 -15.34 48.42 0.11
CA GLY A 238 -16.52 48.40 0.98
C GLY A 238 -17.63 49.39 0.57
N ASP A 239 -17.28 50.58 0.10
CA ASP A 239 -18.24 51.58 -0.39
C ASP A 239 -19.00 51.12 -1.63
N GLU A 240 -18.30 50.50 -2.59
CA GLU A 240 -18.92 49.97 -3.79
C GLU A 240 -19.84 48.78 -3.48
N LEU A 241 -19.39 47.88 -2.60
CA LEU A 241 -20.17 46.71 -2.15
C LEU A 241 -21.46 47.16 -1.44
N GLY A 242 -21.35 48.14 -0.53
CA GLY A 242 -22.49 48.72 0.17
C GLY A 242 -23.47 49.42 -0.77
N TYR A 243 -22.97 50.12 -1.80
CA TYR A 243 -23.81 50.74 -2.82
C TYR A 243 -24.61 49.70 -3.62
N LEU A 244 -24.00 48.56 -3.94
CA LEU A 244 -24.63 47.45 -4.66
C LEU A 244 -25.51 46.55 -3.79
N GLY A 245 -25.58 46.81 -2.48
CA GLY A 245 -26.40 46.03 -1.55
C GLY A 245 -25.88 44.61 -1.31
N ILE A 246 -24.58 44.38 -1.49
CA ILE A 246 -23.96 43.06 -1.31
C ILE A 246 -23.64 42.87 0.18
N ASP A 247 -24.23 41.84 0.79
CA ASP A 247 -23.91 41.45 2.16
C ASP A 247 -22.62 40.60 2.19
N THR A 248 -21.57 41.16 2.80
CA THR A 248 -20.26 40.53 2.88
C THR A 248 -20.04 39.75 4.18
N ALA A 249 -21.00 39.75 5.12
CA ALA A 249 -20.83 39.07 6.42
C ALA A 249 -20.56 37.57 6.23
N ALA A 250 -21.27 36.94 5.30
CA ALA A 250 -21.14 35.53 4.98
C ALA A 250 -19.79 35.16 4.32
N TRP A 251 -18.99 36.13 3.88
CA TRP A 251 -17.70 35.87 3.21
C TRP A 251 -16.57 35.63 4.20
N CYS A 252 -16.70 36.21 5.40
CA CYS A 252 -15.74 36.03 6.49
C CYS A 252 -16.00 34.77 7.31
N GLU A 253 -17.17 34.14 7.14
CA GLU A 253 -17.52 32.92 7.85
C GLU A 253 -16.72 31.71 7.32
N ARG A 254 -16.26 30.87 8.24
CA ARG A 254 -15.72 29.55 7.88
C ARG A 254 -16.88 28.63 7.55
N ASP A 255 -17.32 28.64 6.30
CA ASP A 255 -18.54 27.95 5.91
C ASP A 255 -18.32 26.68 5.05
N GLY A 256 -17.10 26.17 5.05
CA GLY A 256 -16.75 24.90 4.43
C GLY A 256 -16.49 24.98 2.92
N ARG A 257 -16.46 26.16 2.31
CA ARG A 257 -16.10 26.28 0.89
C ARG A 257 -14.60 26.06 0.66
N ASP A 258 -14.26 25.49 -0.50
CA ASP A 258 -12.87 25.31 -0.95
C ASP A 258 -12.10 26.64 -0.91
N PRO A 259 -11.08 26.77 -0.03
CA PRO A 259 -10.37 28.02 0.15
C PRO A 259 -9.71 28.58 -1.12
N LEU A 260 -9.30 27.73 -2.07
CA LEU A 260 -8.67 28.19 -3.31
C LEU A 260 -9.69 28.82 -4.26
N SER A 261 -10.83 28.16 -4.47
CA SER A 261 -11.93 28.68 -5.29
C SER A 261 -12.44 30.01 -4.75
N VAL A 262 -12.59 30.09 -3.43
CA VAL A 262 -12.96 31.32 -2.71
C VAL A 262 -11.94 32.45 -2.98
N ALA A 263 -10.63 32.15 -2.88
CA ALA A 263 -9.59 33.13 -3.17
C ALA A 263 -9.66 33.66 -4.61
N LEU A 264 -9.86 32.77 -5.59
CA LEU A 264 -9.95 33.14 -7.01
C LEU A 264 -11.15 34.03 -7.30
N VAL A 265 -12.32 33.71 -6.76
CA VAL A 265 -13.54 34.54 -6.96
C VAL A 265 -13.37 35.91 -6.29
N ALA A 266 -12.78 35.98 -5.09
CA ALA A 266 -12.47 37.27 -4.45
C ALA A 266 -11.48 38.10 -5.27
N GLU A 267 -10.43 37.49 -5.83
CA GLU A 267 -9.45 38.17 -6.69
C GLU A 267 -10.12 38.73 -7.97
N ASP A 268 -11.04 37.99 -8.58
CA ASP A 268 -11.75 38.43 -9.77
C ASP A 268 -12.81 39.50 -9.44
N LEU A 269 -13.46 39.40 -8.29
CA LEU A 269 -14.37 40.42 -7.78
C LEU A 269 -13.63 41.74 -7.51
N ALA A 270 -12.45 41.70 -6.90
CA ALA A 270 -11.61 42.89 -6.70
C ALA A 270 -11.31 43.60 -8.04
N LYS A 271 -11.03 42.84 -9.11
CA LYS A 271 -10.81 43.40 -10.46
C LYS A 271 -12.07 44.04 -11.02
N ALA A 272 -13.23 43.40 -10.86
CA ALA A 272 -14.51 43.92 -11.33
C ALA A 272 -14.88 45.23 -10.60
N LEU A 273 -14.69 45.28 -9.28
CA LEU A 273 -14.91 46.48 -8.46
C LEU A 273 -13.93 47.61 -8.81
N ALA A 274 -12.66 47.28 -9.11
CA ALA A 274 -11.69 48.25 -9.60
C ALA A 274 -12.15 48.92 -10.91
N ALA A 275 -12.75 48.15 -11.82
CA ALA A 275 -13.31 48.67 -13.06
C ALA A 275 -14.61 49.47 -12.86
N TYR A 276 -15.43 49.09 -11.87
CA TYR A 276 -16.68 49.77 -11.53
C TYR A 276 -16.46 51.15 -10.86
N ARG A 277 -15.49 51.24 -9.95
CA ARG A 277 -15.18 52.46 -9.17
C ARG A 277 -15.16 53.77 -9.98
N PRO A 278 -14.46 53.89 -11.12
CA PRO A 278 -14.42 55.15 -11.88
C PRO A 278 -15.73 55.51 -12.58
N VAL A 279 -16.59 54.54 -12.89
CA VAL A 279 -17.87 54.75 -13.61
C VAL A 279 -19.08 54.91 -12.67
N ARG A 280 -18.90 54.61 -11.38
CA ARG A 280 -19.92 54.75 -10.33
C ARG A 280 -20.46 56.19 -10.19
N PRO A 281 -19.65 57.27 -10.09
CA PRO A 281 -20.19 58.62 -9.91
C PRO A 281 -20.99 59.08 -11.13
N GLN A 282 -22.10 59.78 -10.89
CA GLN A 282 -22.86 60.45 -11.94
C GLN A 282 -21.96 61.45 -12.69
N ALA A 283 -22.06 61.46 -14.01
CA ALA A 283 -21.33 62.39 -14.85
C ALA A 283 -21.89 63.81 -14.75
N LYS A 284 -21.06 64.79 -15.11
CA LYS A 284 -21.43 66.22 -15.07
C LYS A 284 -22.31 66.63 -16.27
N SER A 285 -22.30 65.85 -17.35
CA SER A 285 -23.07 66.11 -18.56
C SER A 285 -23.94 64.91 -18.94
N ARG A 286 -25.03 65.17 -19.67
CA ARG A 286 -25.96 64.13 -20.12
C ARG A 286 -25.31 63.15 -21.10
N GLU A 287 -24.43 63.63 -21.98
CA GLU A 287 -23.72 62.79 -22.97
C GLU A 287 -22.73 61.85 -22.29
N GLU A 288 -21.95 62.36 -21.32
CA GLU A 288 -21.04 61.52 -20.53
C GLU A 288 -21.83 60.52 -19.67
N GLU A 289 -22.96 60.93 -19.08
CA GLU A 289 -23.80 60.03 -18.28
C GLU A 289 -24.39 58.92 -19.13
N GLN A 290 -24.81 59.20 -20.37
CA GLN A 290 -25.34 58.17 -21.26
C GLN A 290 -24.29 57.10 -21.59
N LYS A 291 -23.02 57.49 -21.80
CA LYS A 291 -21.92 56.55 -22.00
C LYS A 291 -21.59 55.78 -20.71
N ARG A 292 -21.45 56.49 -19.58
CA ARG A 292 -21.12 55.88 -18.29
C ARG A 292 -22.22 54.95 -17.79
N ALA A 293 -23.48 55.24 -18.04
CA ALA A 293 -24.59 54.39 -17.63
C ALA A 293 -24.49 52.99 -18.26
N GLY A 294 -24.13 52.89 -19.54
CA GLY A 294 -23.91 51.60 -20.20
C GLY A 294 -22.71 50.83 -19.64
N GLU A 295 -21.58 51.53 -19.40
CA GLU A 295 -20.40 50.92 -18.77
C GLU A 295 -20.67 50.50 -17.32
N ARG A 296 -21.41 51.33 -16.57
CA ARG A 296 -21.82 51.07 -15.19
C ARG A 296 -22.68 49.81 -15.10
N ALA A 297 -23.72 49.70 -15.91
CA ALA A 297 -24.59 48.52 -15.94
C ALA A 297 -23.82 47.23 -16.26
N ARG A 298 -22.86 47.28 -17.21
CA ARG A 298 -22.01 46.13 -17.53
C ARG A 298 -21.10 45.73 -16.37
N CYS A 299 -20.52 46.71 -15.68
CA CYS A 299 -19.69 46.45 -14.51
C CYS A 299 -20.50 45.89 -13.33
N GLU A 300 -21.71 46.42 -13.10
CA GLU A 300 -22.65 45.93 -12.09
C GLU A 300 -23.03 44.47 -12.35
N GLU A 301 -23.40 44.12 -13.58
CA GLU A 301 -23.70 42.74 -13.97
C GLU A 301 -22.52 41.80 -13.71
N ALA A 302 -21.29 42.22 -14.04
CA ALA A 302 -20.09 41.43 -13.79
C ALA A 302 -19.83 41.21 -12.28
N VAL A 303 -20.01 42.25 -11.46
CA VAL A 303 -19.87 42.15 -10.00
C VAL A 303 -20.92 41.20 -9.43
N LEU A 304 -22.20 41.39 -9.78
CA LEU A 304 -23.31 40.57 -9.27
C LEU A 304 -23.17 39.10 -9.68
N LYS A 305 -22.69 38.83 -10.89
CA LYS A 305 -22.38 37.48 -11.33
C LYS A 305 -21.33 36.82 -10.43
N LEU A 306 -20.24 37.51 -10.11
CA LEU A 306 -19.18 36.96 -9.26
C LEU A 306 -19.65 36.71 -7.82
N VAL A 307 -20.57 37.54 -7.31
CA VAL A 307 -21.23 37.30 -6.02
C VAL A 307 -22.08 36.03 -6.08
N ALA A 308 -22.85 35.84 -7.15
CA ALA A 308 -23.62 34.62 -7.34
C ALA A 308 -22.71 33.38 -7.50
N ASP A 309 -21.60 33.50 -8.21
CA ASP A 309 -20.60 32.44 -8.37
C ASP A 309 -19.98 32.05 -7.02
N TRP A 310 -19.70 33.03 -6.15
CA TRP A 310 -19.27 32.79 -4.77
C TRP A 310 -20.32 32.01 -3.95
N GLU A 311 -21.57 32.45 -4.00
CA GLU A 311 -22.66 31.82 -3.25
C GLU A 311 -22.89 30.38 -3.69
N ALA A 312 -22.71 30.10 -4.99
CA ALA A 312 -22.84 28.79 -5.60
C ALA A 312 -21.64 27.85 -5.37
N LEU A 313 -20.53 28.34 -4.80
CA LEU A 313 -19.40 27.47 -4.47
C LEU A 313 -19.84 26.33 -3.54
N PRO A 314 -19.44 25.08 -3.82
CA PRO A 314 -19.78 23.94 -2.98
C PRO A 314 -19.33 24.17 -1.55
N LYS A 315 -20.22 23.89 -0.60
CA LYS A 315 -19.86 23.77 0.81
C LYS A 315 -19.52 22.32 1.06
N ASP A 316 -18.26 22.04 1.37
CA ASP A 316 -17.86 20.71 1.80
C ASP A 316 -18.57 20.43 3.13
N THR A 317 -19.52 19.49 3.11
CA THR A 317 -20.21 18.98 4.32
C THR A 317 -19.33 18.04 5.14
N PHE A 318 -18.01 18.08 4.96
CA PHE A 318 -17.08 17.27 5.72
C PHE A 318 -16.95 17.84 7.13
N GLY A 319 -17.80 17.31 8.02
CA GLY A 319 -17.61 17.34 9.47
C GLY A 319 -16.54 16.35 9.92
#